data_AF-A0A0A9CXK3-F1
#
_entry.id   AF-A0A0A9CXK3-F1
#
_cell.length_a   1.000
_cell.length_b   1.000
_cell.length_c   1.000
_cell.angle_alpha   90.00
_cell.angle_beta   90.00
_cell.angle_gamma   90.00
#
_symmetry.space_group_name_H-M   'P 1'
#
loop_
_entity.id
_entity.type
_entity.pdbx_description
1 polymer ?
#
loop_
_entity_poly.entity_id
_entity_poly.type
_entity_poly.pdbx_seq_one_letter_code
_entity_poly.pdbx_strand_id
1 'polypeptide(L)'
;MPALKVSYDFLPSHLQRCFSYCALFPEDHKFDSKELIHWWIGLDILQSTHQNKSLEDIGESNLKDLVNHGFIKKDETNERSCFIIHDLLHDLGLKVTSRECLSIDHSNLGTVEIWPSVRHLSIIMDGNVEITARNFTSELRIVLEKN
;
A
#
# COMPACT_ATOMS: atom_id res chain seq x y z
N MET A 1 0.75 -17.81 7.36
CA MET A 1 -0.53 -17.36 7.94
C MET A 1 -1.72 -17.92 7.13
N PRO A 2 -2.11 -19.19 7.36
CA PRO A 2 -3.14 -19.83 6.54
C PRO A 2 -4.52 -19.18 6.70
N ALA A 3 -4.93 -18.84 7.92
CA ALA A 3 -6.28 -18.33 8.21
C ALA A 3 -6.56 -16.95 7.56
N LEU A 4 -5.64 -15.99 7.68
CA LEU A 4 -5.82 -14.65 7.08
C LEU A 4 -5.81 -14.71 5.55
N LYS A 5 -4.99 -15.58 4.96
CA LYS A 5 -4.97 -15.78 3.50
C LYS A 5 -6.30 -16.30 2.98
N VAL A 6 -6.92 -17.24 3.70
CA VAL A 6 -8.27 -17.73 3.37
C VAL A 6 -9.29 -16.59 3.39
N SER A 7 -9.31 -15.76 4.43
CA SER A 7 -10.21 -14.59 4.49
C SER A 7 -9.97 -13.62 3.32
N TYR A 8 -8.71 -13.42 2.93
CA TYR A 8 -8.36 -12.57 1.79
C TYR A 8 -8.84 -13.16 0.47
N ASP A 9 -8.70 -14.47 0.28
CA ASP A 9 -9.14 -15.16 -0.94
C ASP A 9 -10.68 -15.11 -1.12
N PHE A 10 -11.43 -14.91 -0.02
CA PHE A 10 -12.87 -14.68 -0.04
C PHE A 10 -13.29 -13.23 -0.27
N LEU A 11 -12.37 -12.27 -0.25
CA LEU A 11 -12.71 -10.88 -0.60
C LEU A 11 -13.04 -10.76 -2.09
N PRO A 12 -13.98 -9.89 -2.48
CA PRO A 12 -14.13 -9.45 -3.86
C PRO A 12 -12.80 -8.93 -4.43
N SER A 13 -12.53 -9.19 -5.71
CA SER A 13 -11.25 -8.84 -6.37
C SER A 13 -10.88 -7.36 -6.26
N HIS A 14 -11.86 -6.45 -6.31
CA HIS A 14 -11.62 -5.02 -6.16
C HIS A 14 -11.15 -4.66 -4.73
N LEU A 15 -11.68 -5.33 -3.70
CA LEU A 15 -11.23 -5.15 -2.32
C LEU A 15 -9.86 -5.78 -2.08
N GLN A 16 -9.61 -6.97 -2.66
CA GLN A 16 -8.28 -7.59 -2.63
C GLN A 16 -7.22 -6.64 -3.18
N ARG A 17 -7.50 -6.00 -4.31
CA ARG A 17 -6.60 -5.02 -4.93
C ARG A 17 -6.40 -3.81 -4.01
N CYS A 18 -7.48 -3.15 -3.57
CA CYS A 18 -7.40 -2.00 -2.66
C CYS A 18 -6.55 -2.31 -1.41
N PHE A 19 -6.82 -3.42 -0.72
CA PHE A 19 -6.07 -3.82 0.47
C PHE A 19 -4.59 -4.12 0.17
N SER A 20 -4.31 -4.92 -0.85
CA SER A 20 -2.97 -5.42 -1.13
C SER A 20 -1.96 -4.29 -1.33
N TYR A 21 -2.38 -3.22 -2.01
CA TYR A 21 -1.55 -2.05 -2.30
C TYR A 21 -1.34 -1.12 -1.11
N CYS A 22 -2.17 -1.21 -0.07
CA CYS A 22 -1.92 -0.46 1.16
C CYS A 22 -0.65 -0.94 1.89
N ALA A 23 -0.17 -2.17 1.62
CA ALA A 23 1.08 -2.67 2.19
C ALA A 23 2.35 -2.03 1.58
N LEU A 24 2.21 -1.18 0.55
CA LEU A 24 3.30 -0.35 0.06
C LEU A 24 3.75 0.69 1.10
N PHE A 25 2.87 1.07 2.01
CA PHE A 25 3.18 2.00 3.08
C PHE A 25 3.74 1.24 4.28
N PRO A 26 4.51 1.91 5.16
CA PRO A 26 5.04 1.28 6.37
C PRO A 26 3.95 0.66 7.24
N GLU A 27 4.34 -0.32 8.05
CA GLU A 27 3.50 -0.87 9.11
C GLU A 27 2.98 0.24 10.03
N ASP A 28 1.78 0.07 10.57
CA ASP A 28 1.09 1.03 11.44
C ASP A 28 0.90 2.45 10.86
N HIS A 29 1.09 2.61 9.55
CA HIS A 29 0.84 3.89 8.89
C HIS A 29 -0.63 4.30 9.07
N LYS A 30 -0.83 5.54 9.53
CA LYS A 30 -2.14 6.11 9.79
C LYS A 30 -2.60 6.92 8.59
N PHE A 31 -3.55 6.37 7.85
CA PHE A 31 -4.12 7.05 6.69
C PHE A 31 -5.28 7.96 7.09
N ASP A 32 -5.36 9.15 6.51
CA ASP A 32 -6.65 9.81 6.32
C ASP A 32 -7.45 9.10 5.21
N SER A 33 -8.79 9.07 5.33
CA SER A 33 -9.65 8.46 4.31
C SER A 33 -9.38 9.01 2.90
N LYS A 34 -9.26 10.33 2.75
CA LYS A 34 -9.07 10.97 1.45
C LYS A 34 -7.69 10.66 0.91
N GLU A 35 -6.67 10.68 1.76
CA GLU A 35 -5.31 10.31 1.37
C GLU A 35 -5.27 8.90 0.79
N LEU A 36 -5.82 7.91 1.50
CA LEU A 36 -5.85 6.53 1.03
C LEU A 36 -6.62 6.37 -0.29
N ILE A 37 -7.77 7.04 -0.42
CA ILE A 37 -8.57 7.00 -1.64
C ILE A 37 -7.81 7.62 -2.82
N HIS A 38 -7.17 8.79 -2.63
CA HIS A 38 -6.37 9.41 -3.67
C HIS A 38 -5.17 8.54 -4.07
N TRP A 39 -4.57 7.80 -3.14
CA TRP A 39 -3.56 6.80 -3.48
C TRP A 39 -4.11 5.70 -4.37
N TRP A 40 -5.28 5.16 -4.06
CA TRP A 40 -5.90 4.16 -4.93
C TRP A 40 -6.25 4.71 -6.32
N ILE A 41 -6.62 5.99 -6.43
CA ILE A 41 -6.84 6.65 -7.71
C ILE A 41 -5.51 6.82 -8.46
N GLY A 42 -4.47 7.35 -7.81
CA GLY A 42 -3.17 7.61 -8.43
C GLY A 42 -2.43 6.34 -8.88
N LEU A 43 -2.68 5.21 -8.22
CA LEU A 43 -2.16 3.90 -8.59
C LEU A 43 -3.07 3.16 -9.60
N ASP A 44 -4.12 3.80 -10.10
CA ASP A 44 -5.10 3.22 -11.03
C ASP A 44 -5.73 1.90 -10.52
N ILE A 45 -5.93 1.82 -9.20
CA ILE A 45 -6.50 0.65 -8.52
C ILE A 45 -8.02 0.61 -8.68
N LEU A 46 -8.64 1.78 -8.55
CA LEU A 46 -10.09 1.94 -8.64
C LEU A 46 -10.51 1.94 -10.11
N GLN A 47 -11.50 1.11 -10.44
CA GLN A 47 -12.10 1.09 -11.77
C GLN A 47 -13.43 1.84 -11.72
N SER A 48 -13.64 2.76 -12.67
CA SER A 48 -14.95 3.36 -12.87
C SER A 48 -15.93 2.28 -13.29
N THR A 49 -17.04 2.19 -12.56
CA THR A 49 -18.16 1.33 -12.97
C THR A 49 -19.11 2.15 -13.86
N HIS A 50 -19.90 1.50 -14.71
CA HIS A 50 -20.91 2.17 -15.55
C HIS A 50 -22.04 2.87 -14.75
N GLN A 51 -21.96 2.88 -13.43
CA GLN A 51 -22.85 3.62 -12.54
C GLN A 51 -22.24 5.01 -12.36
N ASN A 52 -23.04 6.09 -12.43
CA ASN A 52 -22.62 7.50 -12.30
C ASN A 52 -21.97 7.88 -10.94
N LYS A 53 -20.98 7.12 -10.48
CA LYS A 53 -20.23 7.31 -9.24
C LYS A 53 -18.84 7.84 -9.59
N SER A 54 -18.37 8.78 -8.78
CA SER A 54 -16.98 9.23 -8.85
C SER A 54 -16.03 8.13 -8.35
N LEU A 55 -14.73 8.24 -8.64
CA LEU A 55 -13.75 7.29 -8.11
C LEU A 55 -13.64 7.43 -6.59
N GLU A 56 -13.87 8.62 -6.07
CA GLU A 56 -13.92 8.94 -4.66
C GLU A 56 -15.07 8.20 -3.96
N ASP A 57 -16.27 8.20 -4.56
CA ASP A 57 -17.43 7.45 -4.04
C ASP A 57 -17.15 5.93 -4.02
N ILE A 58 -16.48 5.43 -5.06
CA ILE A 58 -16.07 4.02 -5.16
C ILE A 58 -15.03 3.69 -4.08
N GLY A 59 -14.04 4.57 -3.91
CA GLY A 59 -13.00 4.44 -2.89
C GLY A 59 -13.60 4.43 -1.48
N GLU A 60 -14.54 5.32 -1.18
CA GLU A 60 -15.20 5.36 0.13
C GLU A 60 -16.00 4.09 0.40
N SER A 61 -16.72 3.57 -0.59
CA SER A 61 -17.42 2.28 -0.49
C SER A 61 -16.45 1.13 -0.21
N ASN A 62 -15.35 1.05 -0.97
CA ASN A 62 -14.34 0.00 -0.80
C ASN A 62 -13.67 0.08 0.58
N LEU A 63 -13.33 1.29 1.05
CA LEU A 63 -12.75 1.49 2.38
C LEU A 63 -13.69 1.01 3.48
N LYS A 64 -14.98 1.38 3.39
CA LYS A 64 -16.00 0.93 4.32
C LYS A 64 -16.12 -0.59 4.34
N ASP A 65 -16.11 -1.23 3.17
CA ASP A 65 -16.22 -2.69 3.08
C ASP A 65 -14.96 -3.38 3.64
N LEU A 66 -13.77 -2.86 3.37
CA LEU A 66 -12.54 -3.36 3.98
C LEU A 66 -12.55 -3.27 5.51
N VAL A 67 -13.14 -2.20 6.07
CA VAL A 67 -13.36 -2.09 7.52
C VAL A 67 -14.36 -3.13 8.01
N ASN A 68 -15.47 -3.33 7.31
CA ASN A 68 -16.48 -4.33 7.67
C ASN A 68 -15.93 -5.77 7.61
N HIS A 69 -15.01 -6.04 6.68
CA HIS A 69 -14.30 -7.31 6.57
C HIS A 69 -13.13 -7.45 7.55
N GLY A 70 -12.80 -6.41 8.31
CA GLY A 70 -11.73 -6.42 9.32
C GLY A 70 -10.31 -6.32 8.74
N PHE A 71 -10.17 -5.93 7.47
CA PHE A 71 -8.86 -5.77 6.81
C PHE A 71 -8.22 -4.40 7.06
N ILE A 72 -9.03 -3.41 7.45
CA ILE A 72 -8.60 -2.09 7.86
C ILE A 72 -9.30 -1.75 9.17
N LYS A 73 -8.54 -1.28 10.15
CA LYS A 73 -9.09 -0.78 11.40
C LYS A 73 -9.34 0.72 11.28
N LYS A 74 -10.54 1.17 11.63
CA LYS A 74 -10.83 2.57 11.86
C LYS A 74 -10.50 2.92 13.31
N ASP A 75 -9.59 3.86 13.51
CA ASP A 75 -9.23 4.41 14.81
C ASP A 75 -9.99 5.73 15.01
N GLU A 76 -10.90 5.72 15.99
CA GLU A 76 -11.80 6.83 16.33
C GLU A 76 -11.34 7.62 17.57
N THR A 77 -10.13 7.37 18.06
CA THR A 77 -9.62 8.01 19.29
C THR A 77 -9.29 9.50 19.16
N ASN A 78 -9.22 10.03 17.94
CA ASN A 78 -8.87 11.43 17.65
C ASN A 78 -10.01 12.19 16.97
N GLU A 79 -9.93 13.52 16.96
CA GLU A 79 -10.90 14.41 16.27
C GLU A 79 -11.07 14.10 14.77
N ARG A 80 -10.09 13.41 14.16
CA ARG A 80 -10.18 12.83 12.82
C ARG A 80 -10.00 11.32 12.91
N SER A 81 -10.94 10.58 12.32
CA SER A 81 -10.82 9.13 12.17
C SER A 81 -9.64 8.81 11.24
N CYS A 82 -8.74 7.96 11.67
CA CYS A 82 -7.67 7.44 10.82
C CYS A 82 -7.86 5.94 10.57
N PHE A 83 -7.22 5.44 9.52
CA PHE A 83 -7.32 4.05 9.09
C PHE A 83 -5.94 3.41 9.21
N ILE A 84 -5.87 2.22 9.80
CA ILE A 84 -4.63 1.51 10.10
C ILE A 84 -4.76 0.06 9.63
N ILE A 85 -3.71 -0.47 9.04
CA ILE A 85 -3.58 -1.90 8.76
C ILE A 85 -2.74 -2.53 9.86
N HIS A 86 -3.29 -3.55 10.50
CA HIS A 86 -2.55 -4.31 11.52
C HIS A 86 -1.33 -5.00 10.91
N ASP A 87 -0.25 -5.06 11.67
CA ASP A 87 0.96 -5.87 11.45
C ASP A 87 0.72 -7.16 10.65
N LEU A 88 -0.16 -8.05 11.12
CA LEU A 88 -0.39 -9.35 10.47
C LEU A 88 -1.03 -9.25 9.08
N LEU A 89 -1.87 -8.22 8.88
CA LEU A 89 -2.51 -7.92 7.61
C LEU A 89 -1.54 -7.21 6.67
N HIS A 90 -0.70 -6.32 7.19
CA HIS A 90 0.38 -5.71 6.43
C HIS A 90 1.32 -6.78 5.86
N ASP A 91 1.72 -7.73 6.72
CA ASP A 91 2.51 -8.91 6.39
C ASP A 91 1.88 -9.77 5.28
N LEU A 92 0.55 -9.91 5.30
CA LEU A 92 -0.20 -10.59 4.25
C LEU A 92 -0.19 -9.77 2.96
N GLY A 93 -0.41 -8.46 3.03
CA GLY A 93 -0.38 -7.53 1.92
C GLY A 93 0.96 -7.57 1.18
N LEU A 94 2.08 -7.54 1.90
CA LEU A 94 3.42 -7.70 1.33
C LEU A 94 3.58 -9.05 0.62
N LYS A 95 3.12 -10.14 1.23
CA LYS A 95 3.20 -11.49 0.64
C LYS A 95 2.41 -11.58 -0.67
N VAL A 96 1.19 -11.06 -0.71
CA VAL A 96 0.34 -11.13 -1.91
C VAL A 96 0.79 -10.16 -3.01
N THR A 97 1.43 -9.04 -2.67
CA THR A 97 1.94 -8.07 -3.66
C THR A 97 3.39 -8.28 -4.07
N SER A 98 4.13 -9.20 -3.42
CA SER A 98 5.58 -9.42 -3.62
C SER A 98 6.07 -9.61 -5.06
N ARG A 99 5.19 -9.94 -6.00
CA ARG A 99 5.53 -10.07 -7.43
C ARG A 99 5.39 -8.77 -8.22
N GLU A 100 4.50 -7.89 -7.78
CA GLU A 100 4.10 -6.66 -8.49
C GLU A 100 4.54 -5.38 -7.77
N CYS A 101 4.81 -5.47 -6.47
CA CYS A 101 5.19 -4.34 -5.62
C CYS A 101 6.55 -4.58 -4.98
N LEU A 102 7.31 -3.50 -4.84
CA LEU A 102 8.59 -3.50 -4.15
C LEU A 102 8.65 -2.30 -3.19
N SER A 103 9.14 -2.53 -1.97
CA SER A 103 9.43 -1.46 -1.01
C SER A 103 10.93 -1.38 -0.76
N ILE A 104 11.50 -0.19 -0.92
CA ILE A 104 12.93 0.09 -0.74
C ILE A 104 13.10 1.05 0.43
N ASP A 105 14.01 0.72 1.33
CA ASP A 105 14.44 1.56 2.44
C ASP A 105 15.97 1.49 2.60
N HIS A 106 16.52 2.20 3.59
CA HIS A 106 17.96 2.21 3.85
C HIS A 106 18.54 0.84 4.21
N SER A 107 17.75 -0.07 4.75
CA SER A 107 18.22 -1.38 5.20
C SER A 107 18.41 -2.37 4.06
N ASN A 108 17.65 -2.21 2.96
CA ASN A 108 17.65 -3.15 1.84
C ASN A 108 18.24 -2.58 0.53
N LEU A 109 18.60 -1.29 0.53
CA LEU A 109 19.22 -0.62 -0.61
C LEU A 109 20.50 -1.34 -1.08
N GLY A 110 20.60 -1.55 -2.39
CA GLY A 110 21.73 -2.26 -3.02
C GLY A 110 21.70 -3.79 -2.92
N THR A 111 20.82 -4.37 -2.10
CA THR A 111 20.62 -5.82 -2.00
C THR A 111 19.34 -6.29 -2.68
N VAL A 112 18.40 -5.38 -2.90
CA VAL A 112 17.10 -5.66 -3.50
C VAL A 112 17.21 -5.83 -5.02
N GLU A 113 16.58 -6.87 -5.56
CA GLU A 113 16.49 -7.14 -7.00
C GLU A 113 15.13 -6.66 -7.53
N ILE A 114 15.12 -5.80 -8.55
CA ILE A 114 13.89 -5.34 -9.20
C ILE A 114 13.55 -6.33 -10.31
N TRP A 115 12.48 -7.10 -10.11
CA TRP A 115 12.01 -8.06 -11.11
C TRP A 115 11.23 -7.36 -12.23
N PRO A 116 11.24 -7.87 -13.47
CA PRO A 116 10.43 -7.33 -14.57
C PRO A 116 8.91 -7.31 -14.32
N SER A 117 8.44 -8.09 -13.34
CA SER A 117 7.04 -8.12 -12.93
C SER A 117 6.65 -6.99 -11.98
N VAL A 118 7.62 -6.28 -11.39
CA VAL A 118 7.38 -5.15 -10.49
C VAL A 118 6.80 -3.98 -11.28
N ARG A 119 5.66 -3.47 -10.82
CA ARG A 119 4.92 -2.35 -11.41
C ARG A 119 4.86 -1.14 -10.49
N HIS A 120 4.97 -1.36 -9.18
CA HIS A 120 4.81 -0.31 -8.19
C HIS A 120 5.96 -0.34 -7.18
N LEU A 121 6.53 0.83 -6.94
CA LEU A 121 7.68 1.00 -6.07
C LEU A 121 7.30 1.95 -4.93
N SER A 122 7.54 1.52 -3.70
CA SER A 122 7.53 2.39 -2.52
C SER A 122 8.96 2.66 -2.10
N ILE A 123 9.25 3.91 -1.76
CA ILE A 123 10.56 4.37 -1.35
C ILE A 123 10.40 5.06 -0.01
N ILE A 124 10.89 4.40 1.04
CA ILE A 124 10.78 4.87 2.41
C ILE A 124 12.09 5.56 2.77
N MET A 125 12.01 6.88 2.99
CA MET A 125 13.14 7.70 3.42
C MET A 125 13.01 7.99 4.91
N ASP A 126 13.99 7.58 5.71
CA ASP A 126 14.07 8.02 7.10
C ASP A 126 14.46 9.50 7.13
N GLY A 127 13.69 10.31 7.85
CA GLY A 127 13.80 11.78 7.86
C GLY A 127 15.10 12.37 8.43
N ASN A 128 16.17 11.59 8.60
CA ASN A 128 17.43 12.05 9.15
C ASN A 128 18.52 12.22 8.06
N VAL A 129 18.82 13.50 7.82
CA VAL A 129 20.01 14.09 7.17
C VAL A 129 19.98 14.14 5.63
N GLU A 130 20.10 15.35 5.07
CA GLU A 130 20.25 15.64 3.62
C GLU A 130 21.38 14.82 2.94
N ILE A 131 22.39 14.43 3.72
CA ILE A 131 23.51 13.59 3.27
C ILE A 131 23.03 12.15 3.01
N THR A 132 22.17 11.61 3.87
CA THR A 132 21.54 10.28 3.69
C THR A 132 20.61 10.29 2.48
N ALA A 133 19.83 11.36 2.28
CA ALA A 133 18.95 11.51 1.12
C ALA A 133 19.73 11.60 -0.21
N ARG A 134 20.87 12.30 -0.27
CA ARG A 134 21.72 12.37 -1.48
C ARG A 134 22.36 11.02 -1.82
N ASN A 135 22.88 10.32 -0.82
CA ASN A 135 23.47 9.00 -1.02
C ASN A 135 22.39 8.00 -1.47
N PHE A 136 21.23 8.03 -0.82
CA PHE A 136 20.08 7.20 -1.15
C PHE A 136 19.54 7.46 -2.57
N THR A 137 19.45 8.73 -2.99
CA THR A 137 19.03 9.09 -4.36
C THR A 137 20.05 8.60 -5.39
N SER A 138 21.35 8.69 -5.08
CA SER A 138 22.42 8.22 -5.96
C SER A 138 22.41 6.70 -6.09
N GLU A 139 22.15 5.98 -5.01
CA GLU A 139 22.04 4.52 -4.98
C GLU A 139 20.75 4.02 -5.66
N LEU A 140 19.60 4.68 -5.43
CA LEU A 140 18.36 4.43 -6.15
C LEU A 140 18.54 4.57 -7.66
N ARG A 141 19.25 5.60 -8.10
CA ARG A 141 19.54 5.81 -9.51
C ARG A 141 20.34 4.63 -10.09
N ILE A 142 21.34 4.12 -9.37
CA ILE A 142 22.12 2.95 -9.81
C ILE A 142 21.24 1.69 -9.89
N VAL A 143 20.32 1.50 -8.94
CA VAL A 143 19.41 0.34 -8.93
C VAL A 143 18.39 0.42 -10.08
N LEU A 144 17.89 1.61 -10.39
CA LEU A 144 16.95 1.84 -11.48
C LEU A 144 17.61 1.77 -12.88
N GLU A 145 18.88 2.16 -13.01
CA GLU A 145 19.63 2.11 -14.29
C GLU A 145 20.14 0.70 -14.65
N LYS A 146 20.08 -0.27 -13.73
CA LYS A 146 20.54 -1.65 -13.95
C LYS A 146 19.46 -2.59 -14.53
N ASN A 147 18.24 -2.11 -14.71
CA ASN A 147 17.12 -2.85 -15.31
C ASN A 147 16.59 -2.13 -16.56
#